data_AF-A0A923Q7L2-F1
#
_entry.id   AF-A0A923Q7L2-F1
#
_cell.length_a   1.000
_cell.length_b   1.000
_cell.length_c   1.000
_cell.angle_alpha   90.00
_cell.angle_beta   90.00
_cell.angle_gamma   90.00
#
_symmetry.space_group_name_H-M   'P 1'
#
loop_
_entity.id
_entity.type
_entity.pdbx_description
1 polymer ?
#
loop_
_entity_poly.entity_id
_entity_poly.type
_entity_poly.pdbx_seq_one_letter_code
_entity_poly.pdbx_strand_id
1 'polypeptide(L)'
;MVGPGAKRGQGPSAQPTAPRRPSKVVRRRRLERRIARTFLVIALAVVVAASTFVTGLLAAPFDVKAVPPAPKSVLLLAADGTQFGQIRPVQRREIVKADDIPDVMREAIISAEDG
;
A
#
# COMPACT_ATOMS: atom_id res chain seq x y z
N MET A 1 88.45 -32.21 27.22
CA MET A 1 87.25 -31.55 27.80
C MET A 1 86.36 -31.08 26.66
N VAL A 2 85.05 -31.26 26.83
CA VAL A 2 83.94 -31.16 25.86
C VAL A 2 83.58 -29.68 25.58
N GLY A 3 83.11 -29.35 24.37
CA GLY A 3 82.65 -28.01 23.96
C GLY A 3 81.35 -27.54 24.65
N PRO A 4 80.85 -26.31 24.40
CA PRO A 4 80.09 -26.09 23.17
C PRO A 4 80.19 -24.68 22.54
N GLY A 5 79.75 -24.60 21.27
CA GLY A 5 79.60 -23.36 20.51
C GLY A 5 78.39 -22.52 20.93
N ALA A 6 78.45 -21.22 20.65
CA ALA A 6 77.32 -20.31 20.76
C ALA A 6 77.23 -19.43 19.50
N LYS A 7 76.32 -19.81 18.60
CA LYS A 7 75.85 -18.94 17.51
C LYS A 7 75.11 -17.76 18.14
N ARG A 8 75.63 -16.53 17.99
CA ARG A 8 74.88 -15.31 18.34
C ARG A 8 73.75 -15.13 17.33
N GLY A 9 72.53 -15.36 17.80
CA GLY A 9 71.30 -15.09 17.06
C GLY A 9 71.15 -13.59 16.81
N GLN A 10 71.15 -13.23 15.54
CA GLN A 10 70.63 -11.96 15.05
C GLN A 10 69.10 -12.03 15.17
N GLY A 11 68.56 -11.44 16.23
CA GLY A 11 67.11 -11.28 16.38
C GLY A 11 66.61 -10.26 15.36
N PRO A 12 65.63 -10.57 14.51
CA PRO A 12 65.10 -9.61 13.55
C PRO A 12 64.27 -8.56 14.30
N SER A 13 64.63 -7.30 14.07
CA SER A 13 63.89 -6.10 14.45
C SER A 13 62.44 -6.20 13.95
N ALA A 14 61.50 -6.29 14.89
CA ALA A 14 60.07 -6.23 14.61
C ALA A 14 59.72 -4.82 14.11
N GLN A 15 59.63 -4.65 12.80
CA GLN A 15 59.07 -3.45 12.18
C GLN A 15 57.55 -3.36 12.47
N PRO A 16 56.99 -2.16 12.67
CA PRO A 16 55.54 -2.00 12.79
C PRO A 16 54.89 -2.38 11.46
N THR A 17 54.10 -3.47 11.46
CA THR A 17 53.33 -3.89 10.29
C THR A 17 52.29 -2.83 9.95
N ALA A 18 52.53 -2.08 8.87
CA ALA A 18 51.55 -1.18 8.28
C ALA A 18 50.23 -1.93 7.99
N PRO A 19 49.06 -1.28 8.11
CA PRO A 19 47.77 -1.93 7.89
C PRO A 19 47.70 -2.49 6.47
N ARG A 20 47.64 -3.83 6.35
CA ARG A 20 47.45 -4.54 5.08
C ARG A 20 46.18 -4.00 4.42
N ARG A 21 46.37 -3.21 3.34
CA ARG A 21 45.26 -2.74 2.51
C ARG A 21 44.47 -3.97 2.03
N PRO A 22 43.15 -4.03 2.25
CA PRO A 22 42.36 -5.17 1.80
C PRO A 22 42.46 -5.28 0.29
N SER A 23 42.77 -6.48 -0.20
CA SER A 23 42.91 -6.72 -1.64
C SER A 23 41.60 -6.35 -2.37
N LYS A 24 41.72 -5.81 -3.57
CA LYS A 24 40.58 -5.33 -4.39
C LYS A 24 39.49 -6.40 -4.56
N VAL A 25 39.86 -7.68 -4.52
CA VAL A 25 38.98 -8.85 -4.63
C VAL A 25 38.03 -8.97 -3.43
N VAL A 26 38.52 -8.76 -2.20
CA VAL A 26 37.68 -8.83 -0.98
C VAL A 26 36.69 -7.67 -0.93
N ARG A 27 37.08 -6.50 -1.45
CA ARG A 27 36.19 -5.33 -1.58
C ARG A 27 35.05 -5.58 -2.59
N ARG A 28 35.34 -6.19 -3.75
CA ARG A 28 34.33 -6.53 -4.77
C ARG A 28 33.27 -7.49 -4.24
N ARG A 29 33.69 -8.60 -3.62
CA ARG A 29 32.76 -9.59 -3.03
C ARG A 29 31.87 -9.00 -1.93
N ARG A 30 32.37 -8.03 -1.16
CA ARG A 30 31.56 -7.33 -0.14
C ARG A 30 30.53 -6.40 -0.77
N LEU A 31 30.86 -5.75 -1.88
CA LEU A 31 29.93 -4.89 -2.60
C LEU A 31 28.82 -5.72 -3.27
N GLU A 32 29.17 -6.83 -3.92
CA GLU A 32 28.23 -7.78 -4.53
C GLU A 32 27.23 -8.32 -3.51
N ARG A 33 27.70 -8.75 -2.33
CA ARG A 33 26.83 -9.22 -1.25
C ARG A 33 25.90 -8.12 -0.73
N ARG A 34 26.36 -6.86 -0.68
CA ARG A 34 25.52 -5.73 -0.27
C ARG A 34 24.43 -5.48 -1.31
N ILE A 35 24.79 -5.45 -2.59
CA ILE A 35 23.85 -5.27 -3.70
C ILE A 35 22.81 -6.39 -3.70
N ALA A 36 23.23 -7.65 -3.63
CA ALA A 36 22.32 -8.79 -3.57
C ALA A 36 21.35 -8.72 -2.37
N ARG A 37 21.86 -8.31 -1.20
CA ARG A 37 21.02 -8.11 0.00
C ARG A 37 20.03 -6.96 -0.18
N THR A 38 20.44 -5.85 -0.79
CA THR A 38 19.54 -4.73 -1.10
C THR A 38 18.45 -5.16 -2.07
N PHE A 39 18.79 -5.88 -3.15
CA PHE A 39 17.82 -6.43 -4.09
C PHE A 39 16.83 -7.37 -3.39
N LEU A 40 17.32 -8.26 -2.53
CA LEU A 40 16.46 -9.16 -1.76
C LEU A 40 15.47 -8.38 -0.88
N VAL A 41 15.94 -7.35 -0.18
CA VAL A 41 15.08 -6.51 0.68
C VAL A 41 14.04 -5.77 -0.14
N ILE A 42 14.41 -5.22 -1.29
CA ILE A 42 13.47 -4.55 -2.21
C ILE A 42 12.43 -5.56 -2.71
N ALA A 43 12.86 -6.73 -3.18
CA ALA A 43 11.95 -7.78 -3.65
C ALA A 43 10.97 -8.19 -2.55
N LEU A 44 11.46 -8.39 -1.32
CA LEU A 44 10.60 -8.70 -0.17
C LEU A 44 9.60 -7.59 0.12
N ALA A 45 10.05 -6.33 0.11
CA ALA A 45 9.17 -5.18 0.33
C ALA A 45 8.06 -5.09 -0.74
N VAL A 46 8.39 -5.35 -2.01
CA VAL A 46 7.42 -5.40 -3.11
C VAL A 46 6.40 -6.51 -2.90
N VAL A 47 6.85 -7.71 -2.53
CA VAL A 47 5.95 -8.84 -2.25
C VAL A 47 4.99 -8.51 -1.11
N VAL A 48 5.51 -7.97 0.00
CA VAL A 48 4.69 -7.56 1.16
C VAL A 48 3.69 -6.48 0.78
N ALA A 49 4.13 -5.45 0.06
CA ALA A 49 3.25 -4.37 -0.38
C ALA A 49 2.13 -4.89 -1.29
N ALA A 50 2.45 -5.73 -2.27
CA ALA A 50 1.48 -6.34 -3.16
C ALA A 50 0.49 -7.23 -2.41
N SER A 51 0.97 -8.10 -1.51
CA SER A 51 0.10 -8.98 -0.74
C SER A 51 -0.84 -8.20 0.18
N THR A 52 -0.33 -7.16 0.85
CA THR A 52 -1.14 -6.33 1.75
C THR A 52 -2.18 -5.54 0.97
N PHE A 53 -1.81 -4.99 -0.20
CA PHE A 53 -2.76 -4.28 -1.06
C PHE A 53 -3.89 -5.20 -1.55
N VAL A 54 -3.56 -6.38 -2.09
CA VAL A 54 -4.56 -7.35 -2.57
C VAL A 54 -5.45 -7.82 -1.43
N THR A 55 -4.88 -8.14 -0.27
CA THR A 55 -5.65 -8.57 0.90
C THR A 55 -6.56 -7.45 1.40
N GLY A 56 -6.05 -6.21 1.47
CA GLY A 56 -6.84 -5.04 1.84
C GLY A 56 -7.99 -4.79 0.88
N LEU A 57 -7.77 -4.99 -0.42
CA LEU A 57 -8.84 -4.88 -1.43
C LEU A 57 -9.87 -6.00 -1.26
N LEU A 58 -9.46 -7.25 -1.09
CA LEU A 58 -10.39 -8.37 -0.92
C LEU A 58 -11.18 -8.30 0.40
N ALA A 59 -10.58 -7.74 1.45
CA ALA A 59 -11.22 -7.54 2.74
C ALA A 59 -12.07 -6.26 2.80
N ALA A 60 -11.94 -5.37 1.82
CA ALA A 60 -12.67 -4.10 1.85
C ALA A 60 -14.16 -4.35 1.59
N PRO A 61 -15.06 -3.82 2.44
CA PRO A 61 -16.49 -3.97 2.28
C PRO A 61 -17.00 -2.95 1.25
N PHE A 62 -16.58 -3.06 -0.01
CA PHE A 62 -17.15 -2.26 -1.10
C PHE A 62 -18.15 -3.09 -1.90
N ASP A 63 -19.40 -2.65 -1.92
CA ASP A 63 -20.40 -3.18 -2.82
C ASP A 63 -20.30 -2.42 -4.15
N VAL A 64 -19.67 -3.05 -5.15
CA VAL A 64 -19.50 -2.48 -6.51
C VAL A 64 -20.87 -2.25 -7.19
N LYS A 65 -21.92 -2.93 -6.72
CA LYS A 65 -23.29 -2.78 -7.22
C LYS A 65 -24.14 -1.88 -6.33
N ALA A 66 -23.58 -1.24 -5.31
CA ALA A 66 -24.31 -0.30 -4.48
C ALA A 66 -24.83 0.83 -5.35
N VAL A 67 -26.16 0.87 -5.50
CA VAL A 67 -26.82 2.03 -6.10
C VAL A 67 -26.57 3.20 -5.16
N PRO A 68 -26.01 4.33 -5.63
CA PRO A 68 -25.79 5.48 -4.77
C PRO A 68 -27.11 5.86 -4.09
N PRO A 69 -27.10 6.17 -2.79
CA PRO A 69 -28.33 6.51 -2.08
C PRO A 69 -29.00 7.69 -2.77
N ALA A 70 -30.33 7.66 -2.81
CA ALA A 70 -31.14 8.73 -3.39
C ALA A 70 -30.69 10.10 -2.83
N PRO A 71 -30.55 11.14 -3.67
CA PRO A 71 -30.20 12.48 -3.22
C PRO A 71 -31.20 12.95 -2.17
N LYS A 72 -30.74 13.23 -0.94
CA LYS A 72 -31.59 13.72 0.15
C LYS A 72 -31.54 15.24 0.21
N SER A 73 -32.67 15.87 0.52
CA SER A 73 -32.68 17.30 0.84
C SER A 73 -32.06 17.53 2.21
N VAL A 74 -31.29 18.61 2.34
CA VAL A 74 -30.70 19.03 3.63
C VAL A 74 -31.49 20.23 4.15
N LEU A 75 -31.89 20.15 5.43
CA LEU A 75 -32.53 21.27 6.13
C LEU A 75 -31.44 22.14 6.77
N LEU A 76 -31.53 23.45 6.55
CA LEU A 76 -30.66 24.43 7.18
C LEU A 76 -31.38 25.00 8.40
N LEU A 77 -30.81 24.76 9.57
CA LEU A 77 -31.32 25.18 10.86
C LEU A 77 -30.43 26.26 11.45
N ALA A 78 -31.03 27.30 12.04
CA ALA A 78 -30.33 28.29 12.83
C ALA A 78 -29.95 27.70 14.20
N ALA A 79 -29.13 28.44 14.97
CA ALA A 79 -28.63 27.96 16.26
C ALA A 79 -29.74 27.71 17.32
N ASP A 80 -30.89 28.37 17.16
CA ASP A 80 -32.11 28.18 17.97
C ASP A 80 -33.00 27.03 17.46
N GLY A 81 -32.57 26.31 16.43
CA GLY A 81 -33.31 25.21 15.81
C GLY A 81 -34.36 25.66 14.79
N THR A 82 -34.52 26.95 14.52
CA THR A 82 -35.47 27.43 13.51
C THR A 82 -34.98 27.11 12.10
N GLN A 83 -35.87 26.58 11.25
CA GLN A 83 -35.54 26.31 9.86
C GLN A 83 -35.53 27.60 9.05
N PHE A 84 -34.40 27.93 8.43
CA PHE A 84 -34.28 29.10 7.57
C PHE A 84 -34.07 28.74 6.08
N GLY A 85 -33.82 27.47 5.77
CA GLY A 85 -33.64 27.05 4.38
C GLY A 85 -33.70 25.55 4.16
N GLN A 86 -33.85 25.17 2.89
CA GLN A 86 -33.75 23.77 2.45
C GLN A 86 -32.95 23.74 1.15
N ILE A 87 -31.85 22.97 1.14
CA ILE A 87 -31.12 22.68 -0.09
C ILE A 87 -31.78 21.44 -0.70
N ARG A 88 -32.40 21.64 -1.87
CA ARG A 88 -33.01 20.56 -2.63
C ARG A 88 -31.96 19.95 -3.56
N PRO A 89 -31.92 18.61 -3.69
CA PRO A 89 -31.07 17.99 -4.69
C PRO A 89 -31.53 18.41 -6.09
N VAL A 90 -30.58 18.58 -7.01
CA VAL A 90 -30.84 18.94 -8.42
C VAL A 90 -31.73 17.88 -9.09
N GLN A 91 -31.58 16.62 -8.68
CA GLN A 91 -32.36 15.50 -9.18
C GLN A 91 -33.18 14.91 -8.03
N ARG A 92 -34.50 14.96 -8.15
CA ARG A 92 -35.41 14.28 -7.22
C ARG A 92 -35.64 12.87 -7.75
N ARG A 93 -34.96 11.89 -7.13
CA ARG A 93 -35.08 10.48 -7.49
C ARG A 93 -35.48 9.67 -6.27
N GLU A 94 -36.46 8.81 -6.46
CA GLU A 94 -36.85 7.77 -5.51
C GLU A 94 -36.75 6.43 -6.23
N ILE A 95 -36.12 5.44 -5.60
CA ILE A 95 -35.96 4.10 -6.19
C ILE A 95 -37.12 3.26 -5.67
N VAL A 96 -38.02 2.89 -6.58
CA VAL A 96 -39.18 2.04 -6.32
C VAL A 96 -38.96 0.71 -7.04
N LYS A 97 -39.26 -0.43 -6.41
CA LYS A 97 -39.17 -1.73 -7.10
C LYS A 97 -40.32 -1.87 -8.09
N ALA A 98 -40.13 -2.64 -9.15
CA ALA A 98 -41.18 -2.87 -10.14
C ALA A 98 -42.47 -3.43 -9.52
N ASP A 99 -42.34 -4.30 -8.53
CA ASP A 99 -43.47 -4.92 -7.82
C ASP A 99 -44.24 -3.93 -6.92
N ASP A 100 -43.61 -2.81 -6.56
CA ASP A 100 -44.23 -1.74 -5.76
C ASP A 100 -44.97 -0.72 -6.64
N ILE A 101 -44.87 -0.84 -7.97
CA ILE A 101 -45.58 0.04 -8.92
C ILE A 101 -46.98 -0.55 -9.15
N PRO A 102 -48.07 0.18 -8.84
CA PRO A 102 -49.43 -0.30 -9.09
C PRO A 102 -49.68 -0.65 -10.56
N ASP A 103 -50.45 -1.71 -10.82
CA ASP A 103 -50.71 -2.20 -12.18
C ASP A 103 -51.28 -1.10 -13.10
N VAL A 104 -52.20 -0.28 -12.57
CA VAL A 104 -52.81 0.86 -13.29
C VAL A 104 -51.75 1.86 -13.77
N MET A 105 -50.70 2.11 -12.97
CA MET A 105 -49.60 3.00 -13.37
C MET A 105 -48.73 2.36 -14.44
N ARG A 106 -48.48 1.05 -14.34
CA ARG A 106 -47.67 0.31 -15.31
C ARG A 106 -48.34 0.30 -16.68
N GLU A 107 -49.64 0.01 -16.72
CA GLU A 107 -50.44 0.03 -17.95
C GLU A 107 -50.50 1.44 -18.56
N ALA A 108 -50.65 2.48 -17.74
CA ALA A 108 -50.66 3.86 -18.21
C ALA A 108 -49.33 4.27 -18.86
N ILE A 109 -48.20 3.83 -18.30
CA ILE A 109 -46.87 4.10 -18.88
C ILE A 109 -46.71 3.36 -20.21
N ILE A 110 -47.02 2.06 -20.26
CA ILE A 110 -46.91 1.25 -21.49
C ILE A 110 -47.80 1.83 -22.59
N SER A 111 -49.04 2.17 -22.27
CA SER A 111 -49.98 2.76 -23.23
C SER A 111 -49.53 4.12 -23.77
N ALA A 112 -48.69 4.87 -23.04
CA ALA A 112 -48.17 6.16 -23.48
C ALA A 112 -46.90 6.04 -24.34
N GLU A 113 -46.11 4.98 -24.17
CA GLU A 113 -44.89 4.73 -24.96
C GLU A 113 -45.15 3.93 -26.25
N ASP A 114 -46.10 2.99 -26.23
CA ASP A 114 -46.45 2.15 -27.39
C ASP A 114 -47.52 2.78 -28.32
N GLY A 115 -47.61 4.12 -28.34
CA GLY A 115 -48.57 4.91 -29.12
C GLY A 115 -48.09 5.30 -30.52
#